data_AF-A0A7V2XH33-F1
#
_entry.id   AF-A0A7V2XH33-F1
#
_cell.length_a   1.000
_cell.length_b   1.000
_cell.length_c   1.000
_cell.angle_alpha   90.00
_cell.angle_beta   90.00
_cell.angle_gamma   90.00
#
_symmetry.space_group_name_H-M   'P 1'
#
loop_
_entity.id
_entity.type
_entity.pdbx_description
1 polymer ?
#
loop_
_entity_poly.entity_id
_entity_poly.type
_entity_poly.pdbx_seq_one_letter_code
_entity_poly.pdbx_strand_id
1 'polypeptide(L)'
;MRVHLVVAHREPAPAPWFLITNLALHPHLVESLCAKRFWIEEGIRACKSGLSLKRLWLSDPERTDRMMIVAAVAMLLTLLTGVASRLRGDRPQVTTSKKKALPGSISTIGARLLTMYPNLLCTDTEVLCGL
;
A
#
# COMPACT_ATOMS: atom_id res chain seq x y z
N MET A 1 -7.55 27.83 13.68
CA MET A 1 -7.73 26.48 13.13
C MET A 1 -8.27 25.58 14.25
N ARG A 2 -9.47 24.98 14.07
CA ARG A 2 -10.06 24.09 15.08
C ARG A 2 -9.42 22.71 14.96
N VAL A 3 -9.12 22.09 16.09
CA VAL A 3 -8.52 20.76 16.16
C VAL A 3 -9.37 19.90 17.09
N HIS A 4 -9.51 18.63 16.74
CA HIS A 4 -10.23 17.60 17.48
C HIS A 4 -9.24 16.56 17.99
N LEU A 5 -9.43 16.10 19.22
CA LEU A 5 -8.75 14.93 19.78
C LEU A 5 -9.71 13.75 19.74
N VAL A 6 -9.31 12.67 19.08
CA VAL A 6 -10.03 11.40 19.05
C VAL A 6 -9.23 10.38 19.87
N VAL A 7 -9.89 9.75 20.84
CA VAL A 7 -9.32 8.63 21.60
C VAL A 7 -10.04 7.37 21.16
N ALA A 8 -9.30 6.41 20.61
CA ALA A 8 -9.83 5.14 20.15
C ALA A 8 -9.07 4.00 20.81
N HIS A 9 -9.79 3.07 21.44
CA HIS A 9 -9.20 1.86 22.02
C HIS A 9 -9.97 0.65 21.55
N ARG A 10 -9.27 -0.24 20.85
CA ARG A 10 -9.84 -1.47 20.33
C ARG A 10 -9.01 -2.65 20.79
N GLU A 11 -9.54 -3.43 21.72
CA GLU A 11 -8.92 -4.68 22.15
C GLU A 11 -8.67 -5.60 20.95
N PRO A 12 -7.50 -6.28 20.87
CA PRO A 12 -6.50 -6.49 21.91
C PRO A 12 -5.35 -5.45 21.89
N ALA A 13 -5.56 -4.23 21.41
CA ALA A 13 -4.50 -3.23 21.35
C ALA A 13 -3.97 -2.90 22.77
N PRO A 14 -2.64 -2.93 23.00
CA PRO A 14 -2.06 -2.76 24.34
C PRO A 14 -2.22 -1.35 24.91
N ALA A 15 -2.58 -0.37 24.07
CA ALA A 15 -2.82 1.01 24.46
C ALA A 15 -3.83 1.68 23.52
N PRO A 16 -4.57 2.71 23.99
CA PRO A 16 -5.41 3.54 23.13
C PRO A 16 -4.59 4.35 22.12
N TRP A 17 -5.19 4.66 20.98
CA TRP A 17 -4.69 5.66 20.05
C TRP A 17 -5.22 7.04 20.41
N PHE A 18 -4.32 8.01 20.46
CA PHE A 18 -4.62 9.44 20.59
C PHE A 18 -4.38 10.11 19.24
N LEU A 19 -5.45 10.46 18.54
CA LEU A 19 -5.40 11.00 17.19
C LEU A 19 -5.79 12.48 17.20
N ILE A 20 -4.90 13.33 16.70
CA ILE A 20 -5.14 14.76 16.54
C ILE A 20 -5.54 15.00 15.08
N THR A 21 -6.69 15.64 14.85
CA THR A 21 -7.20 15.88 13.50
C THR A 21 -7.95 17.19 13.38
N ASN A 22 -7.91 17.81 12.20
CA ASN A 22 -8.79 18.92 11.81
C ASN A 22 -10.09 18.43 11.15
N LEU A 23 -10.27 17.12 11.02
CA LEU A 23 -11.47 16.52 10.43
C LEU A 23 -12.62 16.51 11.44
N ALA A 24 -13.76 17.07 11.04
CA ALA A 24 -15.01 17.02 11.80
C ALA A 24 -15.79 15.73 11.48
N LEU A 25 -15.17 14.57 11.72
CA LEU A 25 -15.73 13.25 11.44
C LEU A 25 -16.04 12.49 12.74
N HIS A 26 -16.91 11.48 12.63
CA HIS A 26 -17.16 10.56 13.75
C HIS A 26 -15.87 9.83 14.16
N PRO A 27 -15.59 9.63 15.46
CA PRO A 27 -14.37 8.99 15.96
C PRO A 27 -13.97 7.69 15.25
N HIS A 28 -14.92 6.79 15.01
CA HIS A 28 -14.69 5.54 14.29
C HIS A 28 -14.20 5.73 12.84
N LEU A 29 -14.63 6.78 12.15
CA LEU A 29 -14.15 7.08 10.81
C LEU A 29 -12.70 7.56 10.86
N VAL A 30 -12.36 8.41 11.82
CA VAL A 30 -10.98 8.89 12.04
C VAL A 30 -10.05 7.73 12.40
N GLU A 31 -10.47 6.85 13.29
CA GLU A 31 -9.78 5.60 13.63
C GLU A 31 -9.56 4.75 12.37
N SER A 32 -10.61 4.51 11.58
CA SER A 32 -10.53 3.68 10.37
C SER A 32 -9.60 4.28 9.30
N LEU A 33 -9.58 5.60 9.15
CA LEU A 33 -8.67 6.30 8.25
C LEU A 33 -7.23 6.19 8.74
N CYS A 34 -6.99 6.41 10.04
CA CYS A 34 -5.66 6.28 10.61
C CYS A 34 -5.15 4.84 10.56
N ALA A 35 -6.03 3.84 10.72
CA ALA A 35 -5.68 2.43 10.60
C ALA A 35 -5.14 2.07 9.20
N LYS A 36 -5.62 2.76 8.15
CA LYS A 36 -5.10 2.59 6.77
C LYS A 36 -3.68 3.10 6.59
N ARG A 37 -3.09 3.86 7.54
CA ARG A 37 -1.72 4.39 7.43
C ARG A 37 -0.66 3.33 7.16
N PHE A 38 -0.85 2.11 7.68
CA PHE A 38 0.10 1.01 7.48
C PHE A 38 0.27 0.58 6.02
N TRP A 39 -0.66 0.95 5.12
CA TRP A 39 -0.50 0.69 3.68
C TRP A 39 0.76 1.34 3.10
N ILE A 40 1.17 2.50 3.62
CA ILE A 40 2.40 3.18 3.17
C ILE A 40 3.62 2.31 3.47
N GLU A 41 3.70 1.72 4.66
CA GLU A 41 4.81 0.85 5.05
C GLU A 41 4.87 -0.41 4.18
N GLU A 42 3.72 -1.00 3.86
CA GLU A 42 3.63 -2.14 2.96
C GLU A 42 4.06 -1.78 1.53
N GLY A 43 3.68 -0.60 1.02
CA GLY A 43 4.13 -0.08 -0.27
C GLY A 43 5.65 0.11 -0.33
N ILE A 44 6.22 0.77 0.70
CA ILE A 44 7.67 0.96 0.82
C ILE A 44 8.41 -0.38 0.92
N ARG A 45 7.86 -1.34 1.69
CA ARG A 45 8.45 -2.68 1.81
C ARG A 45 8.44 -3.39 0.46
N ALA A 46 7.32 -3.38 -0.25
CA ALA A 46 7.19 -3.96 -1.58
C ALA A 46 8.18 -3.35 -2.58
N CYS A 47 8.53 -2.06 -2.44
CA CYS A 47 9.57 -1.43 -3.27
C CYS A 47 10.96 -1.94 -2.97
N LYS A 48 11.33 -1.94 -1.69
CA LYS A 48 12.70 -2.30 -1.29
C LYS A 48 13.05 -3.73 -1.69
N SER A 49 12.09 -4.66 -1.60
CA SER A 49 12.30 -6.06 -1.99
C SER A 49 11.88 -6.35 -3.44
N GLY A 50 10.69 -5.92 -3.86
CA GLY A 50 10.09 -6.26 -5.15
C GLY A 50 10.72 -5.52 -6.33
N LEU A 51 11.06 -4.24 -6.17
CA LEU A 51 11.77 -3.46 -7.21
C LEU A 51 13.29 -3.58 -7.11
N SER A 52 13.80 -4.45 -6.22
CA SER A 52 15.23 -4.66 -6.01
C SER A 52 16.05 -3.37 -5.77
N LEU A 53 15.43 -2.32 -5.23
CA LEU A 53 16.09 -1.04 -4.96
C LEU A 53 17.34 -1.18 -4.08
N LYS A 54 17.37 -2.18 -3.19
CA LYS A 54 18.56 -2.53 -2.39
C LYS A 54 19.79 -2.92 -3.22
N ARG A 55 19.60 -3.42 -4.44
CA ARG A 55 20.70 -3.85 -5.33
C ARG A 55 21.29 -2.69 -6.12
N LEU A 56 20.62 -1.55 -6.15
CA LEU A 56 20.97 -0.47 -7.07
C LEU A 56 22.10 0.45 -6.57
N TRP A 57 22.57 0.28 -5.32
CA TRP A 57 23.75 0.96 -4.73
C TRP A 57 23.99 2.37 -5.29
N LEU A 58 22.98 3.22 -5.17
CA LEU A 58 23.04 4.59 -5.69
C LEU A 58 23.90 5.45 -4.75
N SER A 59 25.09 5.83 -5.22
CA SER A 59 26.03 6.68 -4.48
C SER A 59 25.83 8.17 -4.76
N ASP A 60 25.13 8.49 -5.86
CA ASP A 60 24.94 9.85 -6.36
C ASP A 60 23.54 10.38 -5.98
N PRO A 61 23.43 11.52 -5.28
CA PRO A 61 22.14 12.09 -4.84
C PRO A 61 21.17 12.35 -5.99
N GLU A 62 21.63 12.91 -7.11
CA GLU A 62 20.73 13.23 -8.24
C GLU A 62 20.12 11.97 -8.87
N ARG A 63 20.93 10.90 -8.97
CA ARG A 63 20.44 9.60 -9.45
C ARG A 63 19.45 8.99 -8.46
N THR A 64 19.65 9.22 -7.17
CA THR A 64 18.73 8.77 -6.12
C THR A 64 17.37 9.44 -6.28
N ASP A 65 17.33 10.76 -6.47
CA ASP A 65 16.09 11.50 -6.66
C ASP A 65 15.32 11.03 -7.90
N ARG A 66 16.01 10.91 -9.05
CA ARG A 66 15.39 10.39 -10.28
C ARG A 66 14.89 8.97 -10.11
N MET A 67 15.65 8.11 -9.43
CA MET A 67 15.24 6.73 -9.18
C MET A 67 14.03 6.67 -8.22
N MET A 68 13.93 7.56 -7.25
CA MET A 68 12.77 7.61 -6.35
C MET A 68 11.48 7.98 -7.10
N ILE A 69 11.56 8.86 -8.10
CA ILE A 69 10.42 9.16 -8.99
C ILE A 69 10.03 7.91 -9.78
N VAL A 70 10.99 7.21 -10.39
CA VAL A 70 10.74 5.97 -11.14
C VAL A 70 10.13 4.89 -10.22
N ALA A 71 10.65 4.76 -8.99
CA ALA A 71 10.12 3.83 -8.00
C ALA A 71 8.69 4.20 -7.58
N ALA A 72 8.36 5.49 -7.47
CA ALA A 72 7.00 5.95 -7.18
C ALA A 72 6.02 5.63 -8.31
N VAL A 73 6.42 5.80 -9.56
CA VAL A 73 5.60 5.41 -10.72
C VAL A 73 5.42 3.88 -10.76
N ALA A 74 6.50 3.12 -10.54
CA ALA A 74 6.43 1.66 -10.48
C ALA A 74 5.53 1.18 -9.32
N MET A 75 5.57 1.83 -8.16
CA MET A 75 4.63 1.59 -7.06
C MET A 75 3.19 1.80 -7.47
N LEU A 76 2.90 2.93 -8.11
CA LEU A 76 1.54 3.28 -8.49
C LEU A 76 0.96 2.23 -9.43
N LEU A 77 1.71 1.85 -10.46
CA LEU A 77 1.33 0.81 -11.41
C LEU A 77 1.15 -0.56 -10.74
N THR A 78 2.02 -0.88 -9.77
CA THR A 78 1.90 -2.11 -8.97
C THR A 78 0.60 -2.11 -8.16
N LEU A 79 0.30 -1.01 -7.48
CA LEU A 79 -0.93 -0.86 -6.70
C LEU A 79 -2.16 -0.95 -7.60
N LEU A 80 -2.18 -0.24 -8.72
CA LEU A 80 -3.28 -0.29 -9.70
C LEU A 80 -3.55 -1.72 -10.19
N THR A 81 -2.49 -2.44 -10.52
CA THR A 81 -2.59 -3.85 -10.95
C THR A 81 -3.21 -4.72 -9.85
N GLY A 82 -2.80 -4.53 -8.60
CA GLY A 82 -3.38 -5.24 -7.45
C GLY A 82 -4.85 -4.89 -7.20
N VAL A 83 -5.22 -3.61 -7.32
CA VAL A 83 -6.60 -3.13 -7.16
C VAL A 83 -7.49 -3.67 -8.26
N ALA A 84 -7.09 -3.51 -9.52
CA ALA A 84 -7.83 -3.99 -10.68
C ALA A 84 -8.06 -5.50 -10.60
N SER A 85 -7.05 -6.27 -10.19
CA SER A 85 -7.19 -7.71 -9.95
C SER A 85 -8.22 -8.03 -8.87
N ARG A 86 -8.21 -7.28 -7.77
CA ARG A 86 -9.18 -7.44 -6.69
C ARG A 86 -10.60 -7.05 -7.12
N LEU A 87 -10.77 -6.01 -7.92
CA LEU A 87 -12.06 -5.57 -8.47
C LEU A 87 -12.65 -6.60 -9.43
N ARG A 88 -11.81 -7.27 -10.23
CA ARG A 88 -12.23 -8.41 -11.07
C ARG A 88 -12.59 -9.67 -10.28
N GLY A 89 -12.30 -9.70 -8.99
CA GLY A 89 -12.51 -10.87 -8.14
C GLY A 89 -11.44 -11.95 -8.28
N ASP A 90 -10.31 -11.63 -8.92
CA ASP A 90 -9.19 -12.56 -9.05
C ASP A 90 -8.70 -12.96 -7.65
N ARG A 91 -8.35 -14.24 -7.47
CA ARG A 91 -7.73 -14.75 -6.25
C ARG A 91 -6.33 -15.28 -6.56
N PRO A 92 -5.39 -14.43 -7.00
CA PRO A 92 -4.06 -14.89 -7.33
C PRO A 92 -3.44 -15.55 -6.10
N GLN A 93 -2.88 -16.75 -6.28
CA GLN A 93 -2.22 -17.45 -5.20
C GLN A 93 -0.89 -16.76 -4.89
N VAL A 94 -0.93 -15.82 -3.95
CA VAL A 94 0.22 -14.97 -3.60
C VAL A 94 1.18 -15.66 -2.62
N THR A 95 0.75 -16.76 -1.99
CA THR A 95 1.56 -17.55 -1.05
C THR A 95 1.62 -19.02 -1.47
N THR A 96 2.80 -19.62 -1.38
CA THR A 96 3.01 -21.07 -1.55
C THR A 96 2.68 -21.88 -0.28
N SER A 97 2.37 -21.21 0.84
CA SER A 97 2.04 -21.86 2.10
C SER A 97 0.62 -22.45 2.08
N LYS A 98 0.49 -23.72 2.49
CA LYS A 98 -0.81 -24.43 2.63
C LYS A 98 -1.66 -23.91 3.79
N LYS A 99 -1.12 -23.10 4.70
CA LYS A 99 -1.90 -22.45 5.75
C LYS A 99 -2.72 -21.34 5.10
N LYS A 100 -4.00 -21.17 5.49
CA LYS A 100 -4.88 -20.05 5.13
C LYS A 100 -4.19 -18.71 5.45
N ALA A 101 -3.28 -18.27 4.60
CA ALA A 101 -2.66 -16.97 4.73
C ALA A 101 -3.72 -15.94 4.37
N LEU A 102 -3.76 -14.85 5.14
CA LEU A 102 -4.54 -13.67 4.78
C LEU A 102 -4.25 -13.30 3.32
N PRO A 103 -5.25 -12.83 2.57
CA PRO A 103 -5.01 -12.33 1.22
C PRO A 103 -3.87 -11.30 1.31
N GLY A 104 -2.80 -11.51 0.54
CA GLY A 104 -1.65 -10.61 0.56
C GLY A 104 -2.07 -9.16 0.34
N SER A 105 -1.30 -8.21 0.87
CA SER A 105 -1.58 -6.79 0.65
C SER A 105 -1.71 -6.47 -0.85
N ILE A 106 -2.44 -5.40 -1.19
CA ILE A 106 -2.63 -5.00 -2.60
C ILE A 106 -1.29 -4.81 -3.32
N SER A 107 -0.30 -4.20 -2.64
CA SER A 107 1.05 -4.05 -3.17
C SER A 107 1.73 -5.39 -3.44
N THR A 108 1.55 -6.39 -2.56
CA THR A 108 2.11 -7.74 -2.74
C THR A 108 1.43 -8.46 -3.89
N ILE A 109 0.10 -8.38 -3.99
CA ILE A 109 -0.66 -8.96 -5.11
C ILE A 109 -0.19 -8.36 -6.43
N GLY A 110 -0.16 -7.03 -6.53
CA GLY A 110 0.29 -6.32 -7.72
C GLY A 110 1.71 -6.70 -8.13
N ALA A 111 2.66 -6.70 -7.18
CA ALA A 111 4.05 -7.01 -7.48
C ALA A 111 4.20 -8.45 -7.97
N ARG A 112 3.46 -9.38 -7.36
CA ARG A 112 3.48 -10.79 -7.73
C ARG A 112 2.87 -11.03 -9.11
N LEU A 113 1.77 -10.34 -9.43
CA LEU A 113 1.14 -10.37 -10.75
C LEU A 113 2.09 -9.84 -11.82
N LEU A 114 2.71 -8.67 -11.61
CA LEU A 114 3.67 -8.11 -12.56
C LEU A 114 4.90 -9.00 -12.77
N THR A 115 5.32 -9.71 -11.74
CA THR A 115 6.46 -10.65 -11.84
C THR A 115 6.12 -11.89 -12.66
N MET A 116 4.89 -12.43 -12.54
CA MET A 116 4.48 -13.64 -13.27
C MET A 116 3.86 -13.36 -14.65
N TYR A 117 3.10 -12.27 -14.74
CA TYR A 117 2.25 -11.91 -15.88
C TYR A 117 2.40 -10.40 -16.15
N PRO A 118 3.54 -9.95 -16.71
CA PRO A 118 3.80 -8.54 -16.97
C PRO A 118 2.73 -7.89 -17.87
N ASN A 119 2.09 -8.68 -18.72
CA ASN A 119 1.00 -8.26 -19.62
C ASN A 119 -0.30 -7.89 -18.88
N LEU A 120 -0.42 -8.18 -17.58
CA LEU A 120 -1.56 -7.77 -16.75
C LEU A 120 -1.37 -6.39 -16.09
N LEU A 121 -0.30 -5.67 -16.46
CA LEU A 121 -0.07 -4.31 -16.02
C LEU A 121 -1.31 -3.44 -16.24
N CYS A 122 -1.85 -2.91 -15.15
CA CYS A 122 -2.96 -1.99 -15.21
C CYS A 122 -2.45 -0.55 -15.39
N THR A 123 -2.80 0.07 -16.50
CA THR A 123 -2.57 1.49 -16.79
C THR A 123 -3.86 2.32 -16.79
N ASP A 124 -5.01 1.66 -16.53
CA ASP A 124 -6.31 2.31 -16.49
C ASP A 124 -6.37 3.33 -15.34
N THR A 125 -6.58 4.60 -15.70
CA THR A 125 -6.66 5.71 -14.75
C THR A 125 -8.03 5.80 -14.07
N GLU A 126 -9.07 5.14 -14.57
CA GLU A 126 -10.36 5.09 -13.87
C GLU A 126 -10.24 4.35 -12.54
N VAL A 127 -9.33 3.36 -12.47
CA VAL A 127 -8.97 2.67 -11.22
C VAL A 127 -8.29 3.62 -10.23
N LEU A 128 -7.59 4.66 -10.68
CA LEU A 128 -7.04 5.70 -9.80
C LEU A 128 -8.14 6.58 -9.20
N CYS A 129 -9.18 6.90 -9.96
CA CYS A 129 -10.28 7.74 -9.51
C CYS A 129 -11.22 7.04 -8.52
N GLY A 130 -11.19 5.69 -8.46
CA GLY A 130 -11.97 4.89 -7.53
C GLY A 130 -11.26 4.50 -6.22
N LEU A 131 -9.99 4.90 -6.04
CA LEU A 131 -9.19 4.67 -4.82
C LEU A 131 -9.37 5.78 -3.78
#